data_AF-A0A0H5Q863-F1
#
_entry.id   AF-A0A0H5Q863-F1
#
_cell.length_a   1.000
_cell.length_b   1.000
_cell.length_c   1.000
_cell.angle_alpha   90.00
_cell.angle_beta   90.00
_cell.angle_gamma   90.00
#
_symmetry.space_group_name_H-M   'P 1'
#
loop_
_entity.id
_entity.type
_entity.pdbx_description
1 polymer ?
#
loop_
_entity_poly.entity_id
_entity_poly.type
_entity_poly.pdbx_seq_one_letter_code
_entity_poly.pdbx_strand_id
1 'polypeptide(L)'
;MANKKDTQAITFRAPTEVVEQLDELCRMSGIKRSEFIIACITSEYDKMNGNPKLKEIMEQFRAISEQMKQLTGQAPAGSGVTTVTGNGGEGEA
;
A
#
# COMPACT_ATOMS: atom_id res chain seq x y z
N MET A 1 -17.39 17.70 -0.87
CA MET A 1 -17.23 18.17 0.52
C MET A 1 -18.24 17.44 1.38
N ALA A 2 -17.85 16.96 2.57
CA ALA A 2 -18.77 16.28 3.49
C ALA A 2 -19.92 17.21 3.92
N ASN A 3 -21.08 16.64 4.24
CA ASN A 3 -22.19 17.40 4.78
C ASN A 3 -21.78 17.99 6.13
N LYS A 4 -22.18 19.22 6.44
CA LYS A 4 -21.79 19.90 7.70
C LYS A 4 -22.19 19.10 8.95
N LYS A 5 -23.26 18.30 8.83
CA LYS A 5 -23.77 17.38 9.85
C LYS A 5 -22.78 16.27 10.21
N ASP A 6 -21.91 15.92 9.27
CA ASP A 6 -20.93 14.84 9.36
C ASP A 6 -19.52 15.38 9.64
N THR A 7 -19.41 16.66 10.05
CA THR A 7 -18.12 17.32 10.32
C THR A 7 -18.06 17.84 11.75
N GLN A 8 -16.91 17.65 12.39
CA GLN A 8 -16.58 18.23 13.69
C GLN A 8 -15.51 19.32 13.49
N ALA A 9 -15.67 20.47 14.15
CA ALA A 9 -14.66 21.52 14.14
C ALA A 9 -13.45 21.12 14.98
N ILE A 10 -12.24 21.37 14.45
CA ILE A 10 -10.96 21.17 15.13
C ILE A 10 -10.35 22.54 15.42
N THR A 11 -9.91 22.79 16.65
CA THR A 11 -9.29 24.05 17.06
C THR A 11 -8.09 23.78 17.96
N PHE A 12 -6.94 24.34 17.61
CA PHE A 12 -5.71 24.27 18.39
C PHE A 12 -4.84 25.50 18.12
N ARG A 13 -3.83 25.71 18.96
CA ARG A 13 -2.79 26.72 18.74
C ARG A 13 -1.50 26.02 18.29
N ALA A 14 -0.78 26.66 17.39
CA ALA A 14 0.55 26.25 16.95
C ALA A 14 1.50 27.46 17.06
N PRO A 15 2.82 27.23 17.17
CA PRO A 15 3.81 28.30 17.08
C PRO A 15 3.63 29.13 15.81
N THR A 16 3.85 30.44 15.90
CA THR A 16 3.66 31.37 14.78
C THR A 16 4.44 30.95 13.53
N GLU A 17 5.70 30.56 13.71
CA GLU A 17 6.58 30.09 12.62
C GLU A 17 6.00 28.87 11.87
N VAL A 18 5.35 27.95 12.58
CA VAL A 18 4.73 26.76 11.98
C VAL A 18 3.49 27.14 11.17
N VAL A 19 2.75 28.16 11.62
CA VAL A 19 1.60 28.68 10.87
C VAL A 19 2.05 29.38 9.59
N GLU A 20 3.16 30.12 9.64
CA GLU A 20 3.76 30.76 8.45
C GLU A 20 4.23 29.73 7.43
N GLN A 21 4.87 28.65 7.88
CA GLN A 21 5.26 27.53 7.01
C GLN A 21 4.04 26.87 6.36
N LEU A 22 2.97 26.64 7.13
CA LEU A 22 1.71 26.10 6.61
C LEU A 22 1.11 27.02 5.52
N ASP A 23 1.14 28.33 5.74
CA ASP A 23 0.66 29.31 4.77
C ASP A 23 1.44 29.27 3.47
N GLU A 24 2.76 29.23 3.57
CA GLU A 24 3.61 29.17 2.38
C GLU A 24 3.38 27.88 1.60
N LEU A 25 3.30 26.73 2.28
CA LEU A 25 2.98 25.44 1.66
C LEU A 25 1.63 25.49 0.93
N CYS A 26 0.59 26.01 1.58
CA CYS A 26 -0.74 26.14 1.00
C CYS A 26 -0.74 27.10 -0.21
N ARG A 27 -0.01 28.21 -0.13
CA ARG A 27 0.14 29.19 -1.21
C ARG A 27 0.84 28.57 -2.43
N MET A 28 1.92 27.83 -2.22
CA MET A 28 2.68 27.19 -3.30
C MET A 28 1.91 26.07 -3.97
N SER A 29 1.13 25.31 -3.20
CA SER A 29 0.33 24.18 -3.70
C SER A 29 -1.05 24.58 -4.22
N GLY A 30 -1.49 25.82 -3.98
CA GLY A 30 -2.79 26.32 -4.43
C GLY A 30 -3.99 25.71 -3.69
N ILE A 31 -3.79 25.15 -2.50
CA ILE A 31 -4.85 24.50 -1.70
C ILE A 31 -5.13 25.25 -0.40
N LYS A 32 -6.28 24.98 0.22
CA LYS A 32 -6.64 25.59 1.51
C LYS A 32 -5.94 24.87 2.66
N ARG A 33 -5.65 25.58 3.76
CA ARG A 33 -5.10 24.99 5.00
C ARG A 33 -5.87 23.75 5.46
N SER A 34 -7.20 23.80 5.41
CA SER A 34 -8.06 22.67 5.80
C SER A 34 -7.82 21.44 4.94
N GLU A 35 -7.64 21.63 3.63
CA GLU A 35 -7.40 20.55 2.68
C GLU A 35 -6.02 19.93 2.89
N PHE A 36 -5.00 20.77 3.10
CA PHE A 36 -3.65 20.31 3.45
C PHE A 36 -3.66 19.48 4.74
N ILE A 37 -4.28 20.00 5.81
CA ILE A 37 -4.32 19.31 7.11
C ILE A 37 -5.08 17.98 7.02
N ILE A 38 -6.21 17.94 6.31
CA ILE A 38 -6.97 16.70 6.09
C ILE A 38 -6.11 15.67 5.33
N ALA A 39 -5.37 16.10 4.31
CA ALA A 39 -4.48 15.24 3.55
C ALA A 39 -3.33 14.70 4.41
N CYS A 40 -2.72 15.53 5.25
CA CYS A 40 -1.70 15.10 6.20
C CYS A 40 -2.25 14.06 7.19
N ILE A 41 -3.40 14.33 7.81
CA ILE A 41 -4.03 13.40 8.76
C ILE A 41 -4.33 12.06 8.08
N THR A 42 -4.91 12.09 6.88
CA THR A 42 -5.23 10.88 6.12
C THR A 42 -3.96 10.11 5.75
N SER A 43 -2.92 10.80 5.29
CA SER A 43 -1.65 10.18 4.94
C SER A 43 -0.96 9.52 6.14
N GLU A 44 -0.93 10.19 7.29
CA GLU A 44 -0.36 9.62 8.52
C GLU A 44 -1.18 8.42 9.02
N TYR A 45 -2.51 8.50 8.95
CA TYR A 45 -3.39 7.37 9.27
C TYR A 45 -3.15 6.17 8.37
N ASP A 46 -3.04 6.39 7.05
CA ASP A 46 -2.77 5.36 6.05
C ASP A 46 -1.37 4.74 6.22
N LYS A 47 -0.37 5.52 6.62
CA LYS A 47 0.97 5.00 6.94
C LYS A 47 0.94 4.06 8.14
N MET A 48 0.25 4.44 9.20
CA MET A 48 0.17 3.65 10.44
C MET A 48 -0.67 2.38 10.26
N ASN A 49 -1.78 2.48 9.54
CA ASN A 49 -2.74 1.39 9.39
C ASN A 49 -2.55 0.58 8.10
N GLY A 50 -1.61 0.97 7.24
CA GLY A 50 -1.47 0.45 5.88
C GLY A 50 -2.57 0.99 4.97
N ASN A 51 -2.24 1.22 3.70
CA ASN A 51 -3.20 1.72 2.72
C ASN A 51 -4.36 0.71 2.57
N PRO A 52 -5.62 1.08 2.90
CA PRO A 52 -6.74 0.15 2.84
C PRO A 52 -6.98 -0.39 1.43
N LYS A 53 -6.72 0.40 0.38
CA LYS A 53 -6.79 -0.09 -1.02
C LYS A 53 -5.71 -1.11 -1.32
N LEU A 54 -4.51 -0.95 -0.75
CA LEU A 54 -3.44 -1.92 -0.93
C LEU A 54 -3.75 -3.23 -0.19
N LYS A 55 -4.32 -3.14 1.01
CA LYS A 55 -4.80 -4.31 1.76
C LYS A 55 -5.90 -5.06 1.00
N GLU A 56 -6.87 -4.33 0.45
CA GLU A 56 -7.94 -4.90 -0.38
C GLU A 56 -7.39 -5.59 -1.63
N ILE A 57 -6.44 -4.97 -2.33
CA ILE A 57 -5.76 -5.57 -3.50
C ILE A 57 -4.99 -6.84 -3.08
N MET A 58 -4.29 -6.83 -1.95
CA MET A 58 -3.59 -8.01 -1.44
C MET A 58 -4.55 -9.15 -1.11
N GLU A 59 -5.72 -8.83 -0.55
CA GLU A 59 -6.75 -9.81 -0.22
C GLU A 59 -7.40 -10.39 -1.48
N GLN A 60 -7.68 -9.56 -2.48
CA GLN A 60 -8.08 -10.02 -3.82
C GLN A 60 -7.03 -10.92 -4.46
N PHE A 61 -5.75 -10.56 -4.37
CA PHE A 61 -4.65 -11.37 -4.90
C PHE A 61 -4.53 -12.73 -4.19
N ARG A 62 -4.75 -12.76 -2.87
CA ARG A 62 -4.82 -13.99 -2.08
C ARG A 62 -5.98 -14.88 -2.55
N ALA A 63 -7.18 -14.32 -2.72
CA ALA A 63 -8.34 -15.05 -3.19
C ALA A 63 -8.13 -15.64 -4.61
N ILE A 64 -7.54 -14.87 -5.52
CA ILE A 64 -7.18 -15.33 -6.87
C ILE A 64 -6.16 -16.48 -6.79
N SER A 65 -5.15 -16.36 -5.92
CA SER A 65 -4.12 -17.40 -5.73
C SER A 65 -4.72 -18.71 -5.18
N GLU A 66 -5.71 -18.60 -4.29
CA GLU A 66 -6.40 -19.74 -3.69
C GLU A 66 -7.33 -20.43 -4.71
N GLN A 67 -8.01 -19.65 -5.56
CA GLN A 67 -8.77 -20.16 -6.70
C GLN A 67 -7.86 -20.82 -7.76
N MET A 68 -6.71 -20.23 -8.07
CA MET A 68 -5.71 -20.83 -8.98
C MET A 68 -5.20 -22.18 -8.47
N LYS A 69 -4.97 -22.34 -7.16
CA LYS A 69 -4.61 -23.64 -6.55
C LYS A 69 -5.71 -24.69 -6.68
N GLN A 70 -6.97 -24.29 -6.55
CA GLN A 70 -8.11 -25.20 -6.73
C GLN A 70 -8.29 -25.60 -8.19
N LEU A 71 -8.05 -24.68 -9.13
CA LEU A 71 -8.11 -24.95 -10.57
C LEU A 71 -6.92 -25.78 -11.09
N THR A 72 -5.75 -25.67 -10.45
CA THR A 72 -4.56 -26.46 -10.77
C THR A 72 -4.48 -27.79 -10.01
N GLY A 73 -5.52 -28.14 -9.25
CA GLY A 73 -5.62 -29.38 -8.49
C GLY A 73 -5.94 -30.63 -9.32
N GLN A 74 -5.12 -30.95 -10.33
CA GLN A 74 -4.90 -32.32 -10.81
C GLN A 74 -3.53 -32.43 -11.51
N ALA A 75 -2.50 -32.77 -10.74
CA ALA A 75 -1.46 -33.67 -11.23
C ALA A 75 -1.48 -34.88 -10.29
N PRO A 76 -1.89 -36.08 -10.76
CA PRO A 76 -1.82 -37.29 -9.94
C PRO A 76 -0.35 -37.58 -9.60
N ALA A 77 -0.16 -38.26 -8.48
CA ALA A 77 1.13 -38.78 -8.04
C ALA A 77 1.87 -39.48 -9.21
N GLY A 78 3.08 -38.99 -9.53
CA GLY A 78 3.96 -39.63 -10.51
C GLY A 78 4.52 -38.67 -11.54
N SER A 79 5.54 -37.90 -11.18
CA SER A 79 6.51 -37.43 -12.18
C SER A 79 7.84 -37.23 -11.48
N GLY A 80 8.79 -38.10 -11.82
CA GLY A 80 10.13 -38.09 -11.28
C GLY A 80 10.83 -36.78 -11.62
N VAL A 81 11.04 -35.95 -10.61
CA VAL A 81 12.17 -35.03 -10.63
C VAL A 81 13.37 -35.87 -10.25
N THR A 82 13.98 -36.52 -11.24
CA THR A 82 15.35 -37.00 -11.13
C THR A 82 16.22 -35.79 -10.79
N THR A 83 16.80 -35.82 -9.60
CA THR A 83 17.98 -35.05 -9.25
C THR A 83 19.01 -35.22 -10.38
N VAL A 84 19.20 -34.21 -11.23
CA VAL A 84 20.43 -34.11 -12.00
C VAL A 84 21.48 -33.54 -11.06
N THR A 85 22.14 -34.46 -10.37
CA THR A 85 23.45 -34.26 -9.79
C THR A 85 24.37 -33.77 -10.90
N GLY A 86 24.83 -32.52 -10.80
CA GLY A 86 25.85 -31.98 -11.69
C GLY A 86 27.15 -32.74 -11.49
N ASN A 87 27.39 -33.76 -12.32
CA ASN A 87 28.72 -34.34 -12.48
C ASN A 87 29.45 -33.52 -13.55
N GLY A 88 30.46 -32.79 -13.09
CA GLY A 88 31.50 -32.24 -13.96
C GLY A 88 32.16 -33.36 -14.76
N GLY A 89 32.22 -33.16 -16.07
CA GLY A 89 32.99 -33.98 -16.99
C GLY A 89 34.01 -33.08 -17.67
N GLU A 90 35.26 -33.26 -17.27
CA GLU A 90 36.48 -32.79 -17.93
C GLU A 90 36.64 -33.41 -19.33
N GLY A 91 37.37 -32.69 -20.20
CA GLY A 91 38.05 -33.21 -21.39
C GLY A 91 37.19 -33.30 -22.66
N GLU A 92 37.72 -33.09 -23.86
CA GLU A 92 39.06 -32.77 -24.35
C GLU A 92 38.96 -32.63 -25.88
N ALA A 93 40.03 -32.09 -26.48
CA ALA A 93 40.41 -32.04 -27.90
C ALA A 93 39.91 -30.86 -28.75
#